data_AF-A0A934KAR6-F1
#
_entry.id   AF-A0A934KAR6-F1
#
_cell.length_a   1.000
_cell.length_b   1.000
_cell.length_c   1.000
_cell.angle_alpha   90.00
_cell.angle_beta   90.00
_cell.angle_gamma   90.00
#
_symmetry.space_group_name_H-M   'P 1'
#
loop_
_entity.id
_entity.type
_entity.pdbx_description
1 polymer ?
#
loop_
_entity_poly.entity_id
_entity_poly.type
_entity_poly.pdbx_seq_one_letter_code
_entity_poly.pdbx_strand_id
1 'polypeptide(L)'
;MNRRQLNRTLLAHQLLLPRHRLAAPNGVEALLAVQAQYAPSPYVALWSRLERFRKQDLTQALVRGDVVKATMMRNTLHVASRRLSRHCRRAWAGLAPTRGARGP
;
A
#
# COMPACT_ATOMS: atom_id res chain seq x y z
N MET A 1 20.32 -8.88 20.22
CA MET A 1 19.57 -9.16 18.97
C MET A 1 20.55 -9.25 17.82
N ASN A 2 20.52 -10.32 17.00
CA ASN A 2 21.46 -10.53 15.89
C ASN A 2 20.81 -10.23 14.51
N ARG A 3 21.61 -10.22 13.44
CA ARG A 3 21.15 -9.91 12.07
C ARG A 3 20.06 -10.86 11.56
N ARG A 4 20.12 -12.14 11.92
CA ARG A 4 19.09 -13.13 11.56
C ARG A 4 17.77 -12.80 12.26
N GLN A 5 17.81 -12.45 13.54
CA GLN A 5 16.64 -12.04 14.31
C GLN A 5 16.00 -10.80 13.70
N LEU A 6 16.79 -9.76 13.41
CA LEU A 6 16.27 -8.54 12.77
C LEU A 6 15.62 -8.82 11.40
N ASN A 7 16.25 -9.67 10.57
CA ASN A 7 15.66 -10.08 9.29
C ASN A 7 14.32 -10.80 9.47
N ARG A 8 14.23 -11.74 10.41
CA ARG A 8 12.98 -12.47 10.67
C ARG A 8 11.89 -11.53 11.20
N THR A 9 12.23 -10.62 12.10
CA THR A 9 11.28 -9.61 12.59
C THR A 9 10.77 -8.71 11.46
N LEU A 10 11.67 -8.23 10.59
CA LEU A 10 11.29 -7.45 9.42
C LEU A 10 10.34 -8.24 8.50
N LEU A 11 10.69 -9.48 8.16
CA LEU A 11 9.85 -10.32 7.30
C LEU A 11 8.48 -10.61 7.93
N ALA A 12 8.41 -10.79 9.25
CA ALA A 12 7.15 -10.93 9.98
C ALA A 12 6.29 -9.67 9.85
N HIS A 13 6.87 -8.48 10.05
CA HIS A 13 6.18 -7.19 9.88
C HIS A 13 5.74 -6.95 8.42
N GLN A 14 6.45 -7.53 7.45
CA GLN A 14 6.10 -7.46 6.03
C GLN A 14 5.16 -8.58 5.56
N LEU A 15 4.67 -9.43 6.46
CA LEU A 15 3.77 -10.54 6.16
C LEU A 15 4.39 -11.58 5.19
N LEU A 16 5.71 -11.76 5.28
CA LEU A 16 6.51 -12.63 4.39
C LEU A 16 6.99 -13.92 5.06
N LEU A 17 6.51 -14.24 6.26
CA LEU A 17 6.79 -15.53 6.91
C LEU A 17 5.60 -16.50 6.72
N PRO A 18 4.53 -16.48 7.53
CA PRO A 18 3.28 -17.10 7.11
C PRO A 18 2.51 -16.14 6.20
N ARG A 19 1.66 -16.70 5.34
CA ARG A 19 0.60 -15.92 4.71
C ARG A 19 -0.50 -15.65 5.74
N HIS A 20 -1.17 -14.53 5.64
CA HIS A 20 -2.17 -14.10 6.63
C HIS A 20 -3.58 -14.05 6.05
N ARG A 21 -4.58 -14.47 6.84
CA ARG A 21 -6.01 -14.33 6.50
C ARG A 21 -6.48 -12.90 6.76
N LEU A 22 -6.12 -11.98 5.88
CA LEU A 22 -6.55 -10.59 5.95
C LEU A 22 -7.28 -10.21 4.66
N ALA A 23 -8.29 -9.34 4.78
CA ALA A 23 -8.88 -8.69 3.63
C ALA A 23 -7.86 -7.75 2.96
N ALA A 24 -8.00 -7.52 1.65
CA ALA A 24 -7.05 -6.71 0.88
C ALA A 24 -6.77 -5.31 1.49
N PRO A 25 -7.77 -4.52 1.95
CA PRO A 25 -7.50 -3.23 2.60
C PRO A 25 -6.63 -3.35 3.86
N ASN A 26 -6.87 -4.38 4.68
CA ASN A 26 -6.11 -4.63 5.91
C ASN A 26 -4.68 -5.07 5.59
N GLY A 27 -4.49 -5.87 4.54
CA GLY A 27 -3.17 -6.25 4.05
C GLY A 27 -2.36 -5.05 3.54
N VAL A 28 -2.99 -4.16 2.76
CA VAL A 28 -2.36 -2.91 2.32
C VAL A 28 -1.98 -2.04 3.51
N GLU A 29 -2.87 -1.93 4.51
CA GLU A 29 -2.65 -1.11 5.69
C GLU A 29 -1.54 -1.65 6.61
N ALA A 30 -1.45 -2.96 6.79
CA ALA A 30 -0.36 -3.60 7.52
C ALA A 30 1.00 -3.33 6.87
N LEU A 31 1.02 -3.17 5.54
CA LEU A 31 2.21 -2.79 4.77
C LEU A 31 2.41 -1.27 4.67
N LEU A 32 1.57 -0.49 5.34
CA LEU A 32 1.36 0.95 5.13
C LEU A 32 0.81 1.24 3.72
N ALA A 33 1.67 1.12 2.70
CA ALA A 33 1.29 1.31 1.30
C ALA A 33 2.16 0.45 0.38
N VAL A 34 1.62 0.07 -0.78
CA VAL A 34 2.32 -0.74 -1.77
C VAL A 34 2.55 0.07 -3.03
N GLN A 35 3.78 0.04 -3.55
CA GLN A 35 4.18 0.76 -4.76
C GLN A 35 3.35 0.27 -5.96
N ALA A 36 2.84 1.21 -6.76
CA ALA A 36 1.86 0.98 -7.82
C ALA A 36 2.21 1.68 -9.14
N GLN A 37 3.49 1.97 -9.41
CA GLN A 37 3.92 2.51 -10.70
C GLN A 37 3.66 1.51 -11.82
N TYR A 38 3.95 0.24 -11.54
CA TYR A 38 3.52 -0.88 -12.37
C TYR A 38 2.21 -1.47 -11.81
N ALA A 39 1.16 -1.49 -12.64
CA ALA A 39 -0.20 -1.79 -12.19
C ALA A 39 -0.37 -3.21 -11.59
N PRO A 40 0.34 -4.26 -12.05
CA PRO A 40 0.30 -5.58 -11.42
C PRO A 40 0.99 -5.67 -10.04
N SER A 41 1.96 -4.80 -9.74
CA SER A 41 2.79 -4.93 -8.53
C SER A 41 1.99 -5.06 -7.22
N PRO A 42 0.93 -4.25 -6.98
CA PRO A 42 0.08 -4.41 -5.80
C PRO A 42 -0.60 -5.77 -5.68
N TYR A 43 -1.06 -6.33 -6.80
CA TYR A 43 -1.75 -7.62 -6.80
C TYR A 43 -0.78 -8.74 -6.47
N VAL A 44 0.42 -8.73 -7.06
CA VAL A 44 1.48 -9.70 -6.75
C VAL A 44 1.93 -9.59 -5.30
N ALA A 45 2.10 -8.37 -4.80
CA ALA A 45 2.50 -8.12 -3.42
C ALA A 45 1.50 -8.66 -2.39
N LEU A 46 0.18 -8.49 -2.63
CA LEU A 46 -0.84 -9.05 -1.76
C LEU A 46 -0.99 -10.56 -1.94
N TRP A 47 -0.91 -11.07 -3.17
CA TRP A 47 -0.96 -12.51 -3.44
C TRP A 47 0.12 -13.28 -2.69
N SER A 48 1.34 -12.74 -2.60
CA SER A 48 2.44 -13.40 -1.89
C SER A 48 2.30 -13.38 -0.36
N ARG A 49 1.41 -12.56 0.21
CA ARG A 49 1.31 -12.27 1.65
C ARG A 49 0.00 -12.71 2.27
N LEU A 50 -1.08 -12.73 1.50
CA LEU A 50 -2.44 -12.97 1.99
C LEU A 50 -2.92 -14.36 1.58
N GLU A 51 -3.52 -15.09 2.50
CA GLU A 51 -4.19 -16.35 2.20
C GLU A 51 -5.46 -16.10 1.38
N ARG A 52 -5.75 -16.99 0.42
CA ARG A 52 -6.98 -16.97 -0.41
C ARG A 52 -7.22 -15.69 -1.20
N PHE A 53 -6.22 -14.81 -1.30
CA PHE A 53 -6.31 -13.56 -2.05
C PHE A 53 -6.59 -13.81 -3.53
N ARG A 54 -7.58 -13.09 -4.05
CA ARG A 54 -7.94 -13.02 -5.47
C ARG A 54 -7.71 -11.61 -5.98
N LYS A 55 -7.38 -11.49 -7.26
CA LYS A 55 -7.20 -10.18 -7.91
C LYS A 55 -8.40 -9.26 -7.67
N GLN A 56 -9.61 -9.82 -7.75
CA GLN A 56 -10.88 -9.13 -7.55
C GLN A 56 -10.98 -8.46 -6.17
N ASP A 57 -10.35 -9.03 -5.12
CA ASP A 57 -10.44 -8.48 -3.76
C ASP A 57 -9.83 -7.07 -3.70
N LEU A 58 -8.68 -6.88 -4.34
CA LEU A 58 -8.05 -5.56 -4.43
C LEU A 58 -8.79 -4.65 -5.43
N THR A 59 -9.22 -5.19 -6.57
CA THR A 59 -9.98 -4.42 -7.57
C THR A 59 -11.26 -3.84 -6.96
N GLN A 60 -12.02 -4.64 -6.23
CA GLN A 60 -13.26 -4.18 -5.58
C GLN A 60 -12.97 -3.19 -4.45
N ALA A 61 -11.90 -3.40 -3.66
CA ALA A 61 -11.48 -2.43 -2.66
C ALA A 61 -11.11 -1.06 -3.26
N LEU A 62 -10.50 -1.05 -4.46
CA LEU A 62 -10.23 0.18 -5.21
C LEU A 62 -11.52 0.84 -5.71
N VAL A 63 -12.44 0.06 -6.28
CA VAL A 63 -13.75 0.55 -6.77
C VAL A 63 -14.59 1.13 -5.63
N ARG A 64 -14.63 0.48 -4.47
CA ARG A 64 -15.34 0.98 -3.27
C ARG A 64 -14.63 2.16 -2.58
N GLY A 65 -13.38 2.43 -2.94
CA GLY A 65 -12.56 3.47 -2.32
C GLY A 65 -12.04 3.12 -0.92
N ASP A 66 -12.08 1.85 -0.51
CA ASP A 66 -11.46 1.34 0.73
C ASP A 66 -9.93 1.44 0.65
N VAL A 67 -9.41 1.24 -0.57
CA VAL A 67 -8.03 1.46 -0.96
C VAL A 67 -8.01 2.52 -2.06
N VAL A 68 -7.03 3.41 -2.05
CA VAL A 68 -6.88 4.45 -3.07
C VAL A 68 -5.50 4.37 -3.71
N LYS A 69 -5.42 4.74 -4.99
CA LYS A 69 -4.15 4.95 -5.68
C LYS A 69 -3.81 6.45 -5.64
N ALA A 70 -2.65 6.80 -5.10
CA ALA A 70 -2.23 8.19 -4.96
C ALA A 70 -0.71 8.32 -5.07
N THR A 71 -0.23 9.49 -5.49
CA THR A 71 1.18 9.86 -5.37
C THR A 71 1.51 10.10 -3.90
N MET A 72 2.54 9.41 -3.40
CA MET A 72 2.91 9.45 -1.99
C MET A 72 4.43 9.53 -1.83
N MET A 73 5.03 8.70 -0.97
CA MET A 73 6.44 8.76 -0.62
C MET A 73 7.33 8.82 -1.86
N ARG A 74 8.28 9.77 -1.85
CA ARG A 74 9.25 9.98 -2.94
C ARG A 74 8.58 10.23 -4.30
N ASN A 75 7.42 10.89 -4.31
CA ASN A 75 6.68 11.26 -5.52
C ASN A 75 6.32 10.08 -6.44
N THR A 76 6.07 8.89 -5.89
CA THR A 76 5.67 7.70 -6.67
C THR A 76 4.25 7.26 -6.32
N LEU A 77 3.60 6.56 -7.26
CA LEU A 77 2.25 6.03 -7.08
C LEU A 77 2.26 4.89 -6.09
N HIS A 78 1.32 4.89 -5.16
CA HIS A 78 1.10 3.82 -4.21
C HIS A 78 -0.38 3.51 -4.12
N VAL A 79 -0.72 2.25 -3.80
CA VAL A 79 -2.00 1.93 -3.18
C VAL A 79 -1.85 1.97 -1.67
N ALA A 80 -2.77 2.68 -1.02
CA ALA A 80 -2.84 2.81 0.43
C ALA A 80 -4.29 2.65 0.89
N SER A 81 -4.48 2.27 2.16
CA SER A 81 -5.82 2.31 2.75
C SER A 81 -6.36 3.74 2.70
N ARG A 82 -7.69 3.87 2.66
CA ARG A 82 -8.34 5.19 2.72
C ARG A 82 -7.88 5.96 3.96
N ARG A 83 -7.71 5.30 5.11
CA ARG A 83 -7.25 5.92 6.35
C ARG A 83 -5.83 6.46 6.21
N LEU A 84 -4.87 5.63 5.78
CA LEU A 84 -3.48 6.08 5.64
C LEU A 84 -3.37 7.20 4.60
N SER A 85 -4.06 7.09 3.46
CA SER A 85 -4.01 8.14 2.44
C SER A 85 -4.49 9.49 2.97
N ARG A 86 -5.50 9.51 3.86
CA ARG A 86 -5.97 10.73 4.53
C ARG A 86 -4.93 11.26 5.51
N HIS A 87 -4.29 10.38 6.28
CA HIS A 87 -3.22 10.75 7.20
C HIS A 87 -2.04 11.39 6.46
N CYS A 88 -1.51 10.75 5.41
CA CYS A 88 -0.42 11.29 4.62
C CYS A 88 -0.79 12.60 3.91
N ARG A 89 -2.00 12.71 3.35
CA ARG A 89 -2.47 13.97 2.75
C ARG A 89 -2.48 15.12 3.76
N ARG A 90 -2.87 14.86 5.02
CA ARG A 90 -2.83 15.88 6.08
C ARG A 90 -1.40 16.22 6.48
N ALA A 91 -0.55 15.21 6.67
CA ALA A 91 0.85 15.41 7.03
C ALA A 91 1.64 16.18 5.95
N TRP A 92 1.26 16.04 4.68
CA TRP A 92 1.91 16.70 3.54
C TRP A 92 1.13 17.87 2.95
N ALA A 93 0.06 18.33 3.62
CA ALA A 93 -0.76 19.44 3.11
C ALA A 93 0.06 20.72 2.89
N GLY A 94 1.13 20.94 3.66
CA GLY A 94 2.06 22.07 3.49
C GLY A 94 3.24 21.81 2.54
N LEU A 95 3.38 20.60 2.01
CA LEU A 95 4.47 20.16 1.10
C LEU A 95 3.96 19.76 -0.28
N ALA A 96 2.65 19.79 -0.50
CA ALA A 96 2.07 19.52 -1.80
C ALA A 96 2.54 20.62 -2.77
N PRO A 97 3.15 20.27 -3.91
CA PRO A 97 3.37 21.27 -4.94
C PRO A 97 1.99 21.87 -5.27
N THR A 98 1.90 23.20 -5.24
CA THR A 98 0.76 23.93 -5.80
C THR A 98 0.49 23.30 -7.15
N ARG A 99 -0.74 22.84 -7.43
CA ARG A 99 -1.11 22.31 -8.74
C ARG A 99 -0.78 23.39 -9.78
N GLY A 100 0.40 23.28 -10.39
CA GLY A 100 0.86 24.17 -11.44
C GLY A 100 -0.03 23.95 -12.64
N ALA A 101 -0.59 25.07 -13.10
CA ALA A 101 -1.28 25.31 -14.37
C ALA A 101 -1.57 24.09 -15.25
N ARG A 102 -2.85 23.89 -15.56
CA ARG A 102 -3.22 23.36 -16.88
C ARG A 102 -2.51 24.24 -17.91
N GLY A 103 -1.55 23.67 -18.63
CA GLY A 103 -0.97 24.29 -19.81
C GLY A 103 -2.02 24.47 -20.91
N PRO A 104 -1.76 25.36 -21.88
CA PRO A 104 -2.74 25.85 -22.86
C PRO A 104 -3.37 24.75 -23.71
#